data_AF-A0A9R0D6E6-F1
#
_entry.id   AF-A0A9R0D6E6-F1
#
_cell.length_a   1.000
_cell.length_b   1.000
_cell.length_c   1.000
_cell.angle_alpha   90.00
_cell.angle_beta   90.00
_cell.angle_gamma   90.00
#
_symmetry.space_group_name_H-M   'P 1'
#
loop_
_entity.id
_entity.type
_entity.pdbx_description
1 polymer ?
#
loop_
_entity_poly.entity_id
_entity_poly.type
_entity_poly.pdbx_seq_one_letter_code
_entity_poly.pdbx_strand_id
1 'polypeptide(L)'
;MGKQTRVDPPTATFPYTITKRLNLLSQPRKGFVDTSDGPGYTQSGIRKSALNGHPSDRVNDIAWPWLRRLMIVKKTYRNKFDQERLEKLDRMIEASNGTLYSKLAHCTIDLKRQQDAKDFGKKRGWTESEWKKHMDYIGTVAAPKKEFRPPPVKRGKSAPLEALMPRINEISSPPEFKCYKRESKQIWYKDPIKVPPAALKYQISDRVKKLAAPRSLPDA
;
A
#
# COMPACT_ATOMS: atom_id res chain seq x y z
N MET A 1 -3.55 -24.84 -17.60
CA MET A 1 -3.91 -23.54 -18.18
C MET A 1 -5.33 -23.16 -17.71
N GLY A 2 -5.45 -22.40 -16.62
CA GLY A 2 -6.76 -22.05 -16.06
C GLY A 2 -7.52 -21.06 -16.95
N LYS A 3 -8.80 -21.35 -17.24
CA LYS A 3 -9.68 -20.46 -18.01
C LYS A 3 -9.88 -19.17 -17.20
N GLN A 4 -9.40 -18.04 -17.72
CA GLN A 4 -9.72 -16.72 -17.18
C GLN A 4 -11.24 -16.54 -17.24
N THR A 5 -11.90 -16.42 -16.09
CA THR A 5 -13.30 -16.04 -16.00
C THR A 5 -13.45 -14.63 -16.55
N ARG A 6 -13.88 -14.51 -17.80
CA ARG A 6 -14.31 -13.25 -18.40
C ARG A 6 -15.56 -12.80 -17.64
N VAL A 7 -15.44 -11.72 -16.90
CA VAL A 7 -16.59 -11.03 -16.30
C VAL A 7 -16.90 -9.88 -17.23
N ASP A 8 -18.13 -9.81 -17.73
CA ASP A 8 -18.52 -8.81 -18.71
C ASP A 8 -18.44 -7.40 -18.10
N PRO A 9 -17.87 -6.41 -18.82
CA PRO A 9 -17.82 -5.04 -18.34
C PRO A 9 -19.23 -4.47 -18.21
N PRO A 10 -19.47 -3.58 -17.23
CA PRO A 10 -20.78 -2.97 -17.05
C PRO A 10 -21.19 -2.20 -18.32
N THR A 11 -22.28 -2.66 -18.93
CA THR A 11 -22.89 -2.04 -20.11
C THR A 11 -23.67 -0.79 -19.70
N ALA A 12 -24.05 0.06 -20.66
CA ALA A 12 -24.82 1.29 -20.41
C ALA A 12 -26.19 1.06 -19.72
N THR A 13 -26.63 -0.18 -19.61
CA THR A 13 -27.85 -0.64 -18.93
C THR A 13 -27.68 -0.90 -17.43
N PHE A 14 -26.51 -0.62 -16.84
CA PHE A 14 -26.30 -0.80 -15.40
C PHE A 14 -27.16 0.19 -14.58
N PRO A 15 -27.79 -0.22 -13.47
CA PRO A 15 -28.78 0.59 -12.74
C PRO A 15 -28.26 1.88 -12.09
N TYR A 16 -26.96 2.15 -12.15
CA TYR A 16 -26.34 3.37 -11.63
C TYR A 16 -25.09 3.74 -12.42
N THR A 17 -24.75 5.04 -12.44
CA THR A 17 -23.57 5.57 -13.12
C THR A 17 -22.29 5.21 -12.36
N ILE A 18 -21.47 4.33 -12.93
CA ILE A 18 -20.17 3.96 -12.35
C ILE A 18 -19.11 4.94 -12.85
N THR A 19 -18.43 5.64 -11.93
CA THR A 19 -17.33 6.55 -12.31
C THR A 19 -16.19 5.77 -12.96
N LYS A 20 -15.48 6.39 -13.92
CA LYS A 20 -14.37 5.76 -14.66
C LYS A 20 -13.33 5.09 -13.74
N ARG A 21 -13.02 5.74 -12.60
CA ARG A 21 -12.11 5.21 -11.58
C ARG A 21 -12.65 3.96 -10.90
N LEU A 22 -13.93 3.95 -10.51
CA LEU A 22 -14.55 2.78 -9.89
C LEU A 22 -14.64 1.60 -10.87
N ASN A 23 -14.89 1.86 -12.15
CA ASN A 23 -14.89 0.83 -13.19
C ASN A 23 -13.49 0.20 -13.39
N LEU A 24 -12.45 1.03 -13.40
CA LEU A 24 -11.04 0.57 -13.43
C LEU A 24 -10.67 -0.27 -12.20
N LEU A 25 -11.22 0.06 -11.02
CA LEU A 25 -10.98 -0.69 -9.78
C LEU A 25 -11.82 -1.97 -9.67
N SER A 26 -12.98 -2.02 -10.32
CA SER A 26 -13.86 -3.20 -10.33
C SER A 26 -13.41 -4.27 -11.33
N GLN A 27 -12.58 -3.91 -12.31
CA GLN A 27 -11.99 -4.90 -13.20
C GLN A 27 -11.08 -5.83 -12.41
N PRO A 28 -11.30 -7.16 -12.45
CA PRO A 28 -10.37 -8.09 -11.83
C PRO A 28 -9.01 -7.91 -12.48
N ARG A 29 -7.96 -7.75 -11.66
CA ARG A 29 -6.59 -7.62 -12.17
C ARG A 29 -6.26 -8.85 -13.01
N LYS A 30 -5.82 -8.64 -14.26
CA LYS A 30 -5.32 -9.72 -15.12
C LYS A 30 -4.21 -10.47 -14.35
N GLY A 31 -4.47 -11.71 -13.95
CA GLY A 31 -3.50 -12.54 -13.24
C GLY A 31 -3.82 -12.91 -11.79
N PHE A 32 -5.00 -12.58 -11.24
CA PHE A 32 -5.49 -13.31 -10.06
C PHE A 32 -5.85 -14.75 -10.48
N VAL A 33 -4.83 -15.59 -10.62
CA VAL A 33 -5.01 -17.03 -10.56
C VAL A 33 -5.39 -17.29 -9.10
N ASP A 34 -6.59 -17.82 -8.88
CA ASP A 34 -7.04 -18.40 -7.61
C ASP A 34 -6.16 -19.64 -7.35
N THR A 35 -4.88 -19.40 -7.09
CA THR A 35 -3.94 -20.45 -6.72
C THR A 35 -4.22 -20.69 -5.25
N SER A 36 -4.85 -21.82 -4.96
CA SER A 36 -5.14 -22.31 -3.60
C SER A 36 -3.90 -22.44 -2.71
N ASP A 37 -2.72 -22.34 -3.29
CA ASP A 37 -1.46 -22.40 -2.58
C ASP A 37 -0.96 -20.99 -2.25
N GLY A 38 -0.63 -20.78 -0.99
CA GLY A 38 0.04 -19.57 -0.50
C GLY A 38 1.34 -19.26 -1.27
N PRO A 39 2.06 -18.18 -0.90
CA PRO A 39 3.26 -17.78 -1.62
C PRO A 39 4.23 -18.96 -1.73
N GLY A 40 4.45 -19.47 -2.94
CA GLY A 40 5.31 -20.63 -3.14
C GLY A 40 6.71 -20.36 -2.60
N TYR A 41 7.24 -21.28 -1.80
CA TYR A 41 8.59 -21.20 -1.25
C TYR A 41 9.56 -22.10 -2.05
N THR A 42 10.84 -21.77 -2.05
CA THR A 42 11.92 -22.67 -2.50
C THR A 42 12.21 -23.74 -1.44
N GLN A 43 13.00 -24.75 -1.79
CA GLN A 43 13.50 -25.75 -0.84
C GLN A 43 14.26 -25.13 0.34
N SER A 44 14.89 -23.97 0.13
CA SER A 44 15.56 -23.15 1.14
C SER A 44 14.63 -22.24 1.96
N GLY A 45 13.32 -22.29 1.73
CA GLY A 45 12.34 -21.48 2.48
C GLY A 45 12.22 -20.01 2.03
N ILE A 46 12.79 -19.64 0.89
CA ILE A 46 12.68 -18.28 0.33
C ILE A 46 11.40 -18.20 -0.51
N ARG A 47 10.63 -17.12 -0.37
CA ARG A 47 9.45 -16.90 -1.25
C ARG A 47 9.91 -16.75 -2.70
N LYS A 48 9.30 -17.50 -3.63
CA LYS A 48 9.56 -17.40 -5.07
C LYS A 48 9.32 -15.97 -5.59
N SER A 49 8.36 -15.24 -5.01
CA SER A 49 8.12 -13.83 -5.34
C SER A 49 9.24 -12.88 -4.90
N ALA A 50 10.00 -13.23 -3.86
CA ALA A 50 11.14 -12.43 -3.41
C ALA A 50 12.34 -12.61 -4.34
N LEU A 51 12.54 -13.81 -4.90
CA LEU A 51 13.58 -14.07 -5.90
C LEU A 51 13.36 -13.28 -7.20
N ASN A 52 12.09 -13.07 -7.57
CA ASN A 52 11.70 -12.29 -8.74
C ASN A 52 11.40 -10.81 -8.40
N GLY A 53 11.75 -10.37 -7.19
CA GLY A 53 11.49 -9.01 -6.74
C GLY A 53 12.47 -8.03 -7.40
N HIS A 54 11.96 -7.06 -8.14
CA HIS A 54 12.77 -5.94 -8.60
C HIS A 54 12.81 -4.84 -7.53
N PRO A 55 14.00 -4.28 -7.23
CA PRO A 55 14.08 -3.09 -6.39
C PRO A 55 13.31 -1.94 -7.04
N SER A 56 12.59 -1.16 -6.23
CA SER A 56 11.93 0.05 -6.74
C SER A 56 12.95 1.03 -7.33
N ASP A 57 12.54 1.83 -8.32
CA ASP A 57 13.39 2.83 -8.96
C ASP A 57 14.07 3.76 -7.95
N ARG A 58 13.37 4.13 -6.87
CA ARG A 58 13.95 4.88 -5.74
C ARG A 58 15.18 4.20 -5.15
N VAL A 59 15.10 2.89 -4.89
CA VAL A 59 16.19 2.13 -4.26
C VAL A 59 17.36 2.01 -5.23
N ASN A 60 17.09 1.79 -6.52
CA ASN A 60 18.13 1.79 -7.56
C ASN A 60 18.83 3.14 -7.68
N ASP A 61 18.06 4.24 -7.67
CA ASP A 61 18.60 5.59 -7.78
C ASP A 61 19.49 5.97 -6.58
N ILE A 62 19.06 5.60 -5.37
CA ILE A 62 19.83 5.86 -4.14
C ILE A 62 21.10 5.01 -4.06
N ALA A 63 21.14 3.86 -4.72
CA ALA A 63 22.30 2.97 -4.74
C ALA A 63 23.50 3.54 -5.52
N TRP A 64 23.30 4.55 -6.37
CA TRP A 64 24.39 5.17 -7.11
C TRP A 64 25.37 5.92 -6.18
N PRO A 65 26.70 5.78 -6.41
CA PRO A 65 27.68 6.60 -5.71
C PRO A 65 27.44 8.09 -5.97
N TRP A 66 27.76 8.94 -5.00
CA TRP A 66 27.67 10.39 -5.19
C TRP A 66 28.51 10.85 -6.38
N LEU A 67 27.94 11.72 -7.22
CA LEU A 67 28.57 12.23 -8.44
C LEU A 67 29.99 12.77 -8.18
N ARG A 68 30.17 13.49 -7.06
CA ARG A 68 31.47 14.01 -6.63
C ARG A 68 32.52 12.91 -6.45
N ARG A 69 32.15 11.75 -5.90
CA ARG A 69 33.08 10.62 -5.73
C ARG A 69 33.51 10.08 -7.10
N LEU A 70 32.56 9.91 -8.03
CA LEU A 70 32.87 9.47 -9.40
C LEU A 70 33.81 10.46 -10.12
N MET A 71 33.57 11.77 -9.97
CA MET A 71 34.44 12.81 -10.55
C MET A 71 35.85 12.80 -9.94
N ILE A 72 35.97 12.62 -8.62
CA ILE A 72 37.28 12.51 -7.95
C ILE A 72 38.03 11.27 -8.44
N VAL A 73 37.34 10.13 -8.55
CA VAL A 73 37.94 8.89 -9.09
C VAL A 73 38.41 9.09 -10.52
N LYS A 74 37.59 9.67 -11.39
CA LYS A 74 37.99 9.99 -12.77
C LYS A 74 39.22 10.90 -12.81
N LYS A 75 39.25 11.95 -12.00
CA LYS A 75 40.38 12.90 -11.94
C LYS A 75 41.67 12.25 -11.44
N THR A 76 41.57 11.45 -10.38
CA THR A 76 42.73 10.81 -9.73
C THR A 76 43.36 9.72 -10.59
N TYR A 77 42.55 8.98 -11.35
CA TYR A 77 43.01 7.85 -12.17
C TYR A 77 43.03 8.15 -13.68
N ARG A 78 42.91 9.43 -14.08
CA ARG A 78 42.88 9.85 -15.50
C ARG A 78 44.01 9.26 -16.35
N ASN A 79 45.22 9.16 -15.79
CA ASN A 79 46.40 8.68 -16.51
C ASN A 79 46.76 7.22 -16.15
N LYS A 80 45.98 6.58 -15.27
CA LYS A 80 46.25 5.22 -14.75
C LYS A 80 45.25 4.18 -15.26
N PHE A 81 44.07 4.63 -15.69
CA PHE A 81 43.05 3.75 -16.22
C PHE A 81 43.08 3.74 -17.75
N ASP A 82 42.78 2.57 -18.31
CA ASP A 82 42.54 2.42 -19.74
C ASP A 82 41.36 3.27 -20.18
N GLN A 83 41.37 3.67 -21.46
CA GLN A 83 40.33 4.51 -22.06
C GLN A 83 38.93 3.91 -21.88
N GLU A 84 38.78 2.59 -22.05
CA GLU A 84 37.49 1.90 -21.85
C GLU A 84 36.95 2.04 -20.42
N ARG A 85 37.84 2.05 -19.41
CA ARG A 85 37.43 2.21 -18.01
C ARG A 85 37.02 3.65 -17.73
N LEU A 86 37.71 4.62 -18.34
CA LEU A 86 37.32 6.03 -18.25
C LEU A 86 35.97 6.28 -18.91
N GLU A 87 35.70 5.66 -20.06
CA GLU A 87 34.39 5.73 -20.71
C GLU A 87 33.27 5.08 -19.88
N LYS A 88 33.55 3.95 -19.21
CA LYS A 88 32.59 3.36 -18.26
C LYS A 88 32.28 4.30 -17.10
N LEU A 89 33.31 4.97 -16.55
CA LEU A 89 33.10 6.00 -15.53
C LEU A 89 32.28 7.17 -16.06
N ASP A 90 32.46 7.58 -17.31
CA ASP A 90 31.66 8.64 -17.93
C ASP A 90 30.20 8.25 -18.12
N ARG A 91 29.93 7.03 -18.59
CA ARG A 91 28.55 6.51 -18.66
C ARG A 91 27.90 6.43 -17.28
N MET A 92 28.66 6.03 -16.24
CA MET A 92 28.15 6.00 -14.86
C MET A 92 27.87 7.41 -14.32
N ILE A 93 28.71 8.39 -14.64
CA ILE A 93 28.51 9.80 -14.26
C ILE A 93 27.23 10.33 -14.92
N GLU A 94 27.04 10.07 -16.22
CA GLU A 94 25.87 10.49 -16.97
C GLU A 94 24.58 9.84 -16.43
N ALA A 95 24.60 8.52 -16.22
CA ALA A 95 23.46 7.79 -15.67
C ALA A 95 23.10 8.25 -14.25
N SER A 96 24.11 8.45 -13.39
CA SER A 96 23.91 8.94 -12.01
C SER A 96 23.30 10.36 -11.99
N ASN A 97 23.75 11.26 -12.87
CA ASN A 97 23.24 12.62 -12.99
C ASN A 97 21.79 12.68 -13.52
N GLY A 98 21.37 11.66 -14.29
CA GLY A 98 20.01 11.53 -14.79
C GLY A 98 18.96 11.27 -13.70
N THR A 99 19.35 10.67 -12.57
CA THR A 99 18.43 10.24 -11.51
C THR A 99 17.79 11.43 -10.78
N LEU A 100 16.51 11.29 -10.41
CA LEU A 100 15.76 12.33 -9.70
C LEU A 100 16.43 12.69 -8.35
N TYR A 101 16.97 11.69 -7.68
CA TYR A 101 17.57 11.84 -6.35
C TYR A 101 18.94 12.53 -6.39
N SER A 102 19.73 12.33 -7.47
CA SER A 102 20.95 13.12 -7.70
C SER A 102 20.61 14.60 -7.87
N LYS A 103 19.59 14.91 -8.69
CA LYS A 103 19.11 16.29 -8.87
C LYS A 103 18.63 16.92 -7.57
N LEU A 104 17.85 16.19 -6.75
CA LEU A 104 17.40 16.67 -5.44
C LEU A 104 18.56 16.95 -4.47
N ALA A 105 19.59 16.10 -4.46
CA ALA A 105 20.79 16.34 -3.66
C ALA A 105 21.52 17.62 -4.11
N HIS A 106 21.60 17.85 -5.42
CA HIS A 106 22.21 19.03 -6.02
C HIS A 106 21.37 20.32 -5.88
N CYS A 107 20.03 20.23 -5.80
CA CYS A 107 19.16 21.39 -5.57
C CYS A 107 19.49 22.15 -4.28
N THR A 108 20.04 21.50 -3.25
CA THR A 108 20.50 22.18 -2.04
C THR A 108 21.67 23.15 -2.30
N ILE A 109 22.53 22.83 -3.28
CA ILE A 109 23.66 23.66 -3.69
C ILE A 109 23.15 24.84 -4.53
N ASP A 110 22.18 24.61 -5.42
CA ASP A 110 21.57 25.67 -6.23
C ASP A 110 20.80 26.67 -5.39
N LEU A 111 20.13 26.25 -4.31
CA LEU A 111 19.49 27.19 -3.36
C LEU A 111 20.52 28.09 -2.66
N LYS A 112 21.68 27.54 -2.27
CA LYS A 112 22.77 28.32 -1.67
C LYS A 112 23.41 29.27 -2.68
N ARG A 113 23.63 28.81 -3.91
CA ARG A 113 24.13 29.66 -5.01
C ARG A 113 23.10 30.72 -5.43
N GLN A 114 21.80 30.45 -5.41
CA GLN A 114 20.74 31.42 -5.64
C GLN A 114 20.64 32.46 -4.52
N GLN A 115 20.95 32.08 -3.27
CA GLN A 115 21.07 33.00 -2.15
C GLN A 115 22.28 33.93 -2.29
N ASP A 116 23.41 33.40 -2.80
CA ASP A 116 24.65 34.15 -3.00
C ASP A 116 24.64 34.98 -4.30
N ALA A 117 23.93 34.52 -5.34
CA ALA A 117 23.72 35.25 -6.60
C ALA A 117 22.56 36.24 -6.45
N LYS A 118 22.90 37.48 -6.08
CA LYS A 118 21.96 38.62 -5.93
C LYS A 118 21.13 39.00 -7.17
N ASP A 119 21.35 38.34 -8.31
CA ASP A 119 20.87 38.78 -9.63
C ASP A 119 19.75 37.92 -10.24
N PHE A 120 19.12 37.03 -9.46
CA PHE A 120 17.83 36.50 -9.91
C PHE A 120 16.78 37.60 -9.83
N GLY A 121 16.43 38.14 -10.99
CA GLY A 121 15.46 39.23 -11.18
C GLY A 121 14.32 39.12 -10.17
N LYS A 122 14.15 40.18 -9.38
CA LYS A 122 13.18 40.25 -8.29
C LYS A 122 11.86 39.71 -8.81
N LYS A 123 11.43 38.55 -8.29
CA LYS A 123 10.10 38.00 -8.60
C LYS A 123 9.10 39.12 -8.35
N ARG A 124 8.17 39.32 -9.29
CA ARG A 124 7.13 40.33 -9.20
C ARG A 124 6.54 40.29 -7.80
N GLY A 125 6.71 41.38 -7.05
CA GLY A 125 6.12 41.52 -5.73
C GLY A 125 4.61 41.35 -5.84
N TRP A 126 4.00 40.84 -4.78
CA TRP A 126 2.56 40.67 -4.75
C TRP A 126 1.92 42.05 -4.82
N THR A 127 0.88 42.19 -5.63
CA THR A 127 0.03 43.38 -5.58
C THR A 127 -0.75 43.39 -4.27
N GLU A 128 -1.18 44.57 -3.80
CA GLU A 128 -1.92 44.71 -2.53
C GLU A 128 -3.16 43.78 -2.46
N SER A 129 -3.82 43.57 -3.59
CA SER A 129 -4.99 42.69 -3.68
C SER A 129 -4.62 41.20 -3.61
N GLU A 130 -3.50 40.79 -4.19
CA GLU A 130 -2.97 39.43 -4.07
C GLU A 130 -2.49 39.18 -2.64
N TRP A 131 -1.83 40.16 -2.03
CA TRP A 131 -1.36 40.07 -0.64
C TRP A 131 -2.53 39.90 0.33
N LYS A 132 -3.60 40.69 0.16
CA LYS A 132 -4.82 40.54 0.96
C LYS A 132 -5.44 39.15 0.81
N LYS A 133 -5.58 38.64 -0.42
CA LYS A 133 -6.06 37.27 -0.67
C LYS A 133 -5.16 36.20 -0.03
N HIS A 134 -3.85 36.44 -0.01
CA HIS A 134 -2.91 35.55 0.66
C HIS A 134 -3.12 35.50 2.16
N MET A 135 -3.24 36.68 2.78
CA MET A 135 -3.45 36.80 4.22
C MET A 135 -4.77 36.17 4.63
N ASP A 136 -5.84 36.38 3.85
CA ASP A 136 -7.13 35.74 4.07
C ASP A 136 -7.00 34.20 3.99
N TYR A 137 -6.31 33.68 2.97
CA TYR A 137 -6.06 32.24 2.84
C TYR A 137 -5.26 31.68 4.03
N ILE A 138 -4.17 32.35 4.43
CA ILE A 138 -3.40 31.96 5.61
C ILE A 138 -4.28 31.96 6.85
N GLY A 139 -5.15 32.96 7.03
CA GLY A 139 -6.12 33.01 8.12
C GLY A 139 -7.05 31.79 8.14
N THR A 140 -7.54 31.36 6.97
CA THR A 140 -8.37 30.15 6.87
C THR A 140 -7.63 28.86 7.21
N VAL A 141 -6.34 28.76 6.82
CA VAL A 141 -5.51 27.57 7.06
C VAL A 141 -5.00 27.51 8.51
N ALA A 142 -4.68 28.66 9.08
CA ALA A 142 -4.21 28.80 10.46
C ALA A 142 -5.34 28.68 11.49
N ALA A 143 -6.60 28.83 11.05
CA ALA A 143 -7.74 28.60 11.92
C ALA A 143 -7.68 27.17 12.51
N PRO A 144 -7.87 27.01 13.83
CA PRO A 144 -7.83 25.70 14.46
C PRO A 144 -8.89 24.81 13.82
N LYS A 145 -8.48 23.59 13.44
CA LYS A 145 -9.39 22.61 12.86
C LYS A 145 -10.54 22.37 13.84
N LYS A 146 -11.77 22.41 13.32
CA LYS A 146 -12.96 22.11 14.12
C LYS A 146 -12.80 20.73 14.78
N GLU A 147 -12.77 20.69 16.11
CA GLU A 147 -12.74 19.44 16.85
C GLU A 147 -14.09 18.71 16.69
N PHE A 148 -14.11 17.64 15.91
CA PHE A 148 -15.25 16.72 15.86
C PHE A 148 -15.10 15.73 17.02
N ARG A 149 -15.56 16.14 18.22
CA ARG A 149 -15.61 15.21 19.35
C ARG A 149 -16.53 14.06 18.99
N PRO A 150 -16.09 12.79 19.11
CA PRO A 150 -16.98 11.67 18.87
C PRO A 150 -18.17 11.78 19.83
N PRO A 151 -19.38 11.36 19.41
CA PRO A 151 -20.50 11.31 20.31
C PRO A 151 -20.11 10.48 21.54
N PRO A 152 -20.52 10.89 22.75
CA PRO A 152 -20.16 10.17 23.96
C PRO A 152 -20.61 8.71 23.84
N VAL A 153 -19.68 7.78 24.03
CA VAL A 153 -19.98 6.34 24.01
C VAL A 153 -20.92 6.05 25.16
N LYS A 154 -22.18 5.73 24.87
CA LYS A 154 -23.15 5.22 25.86
C LYS A 154 -22.69 3.84 26.32
N ARG A 155 -21.78 3.79 27.30
CA ARG A 155 -21.44 2.54 27.98
C ARG A 155 -22.69 2.10 28.75
N GLY A 156 -23.08 0.83 28.61
CA GLY A 156 -24.21 0.27 29.36
C GLY A 156 -23.96 0.30 30.87
N LYS A 157 -24.94 -0.16 31.66
CA LYS A 157 -24.80 -0.29 33.11
C LYS A 157 -23.54 -1.11 33.44
N SER A 158 -22.66 -0.59 34.29
CA SER A 158 -21.49 -1.32 34.77
C SER A 158 -21.95 -2.55 35.54
N ALA A 159 -21.36 -3.71 35.25
CA ALA A 159 -21.57 -4.92 36.05
C ALA A 159 -20.83 -4.77 37.39
N PRO A 160 -21.40 -5.25 38.52
CA PRO A 160 -20.73 -5.23 39.81
C PRO A 160 -19.46 -6.08 39.77
N LEU A 161 -18.43 -5.68 40.54
CA LEU A 161 -17.12 -6.32 40.56
C LEU A 161 -17.22 -7.81 40.86
N GLU A 162 -18.03 -8.19 41.85
CA GLU A 162 -18.24 -9.59 42.26
C GLU A 162 -18.69 -10.50 41.12
N ALA A 163 -19.54 -10.00 40.22
CA ALA A 163 -19.99 -10.76 39.06
C ALA A 163 -18.90 -10.92 37.99
N LEU A 164 -17.88 -10.05 38.00
CA LEU A 164 -16.77 -10.05 37.06
C LEU A 164 -15.55 -10.84 37.56
N MET A 165 -15.38 -10.97 38.88
CA MET A 165 -14.28 -11.70 39.53
C MET A 165 -13.98 -13.08 38.92
N PRO A 166 -14.95 -13.99 38.69
CA PRO A 166 -14.64 -15.30 38.12
C PRO A 166 -14.01 -15.21 36.72
N ARG A 167 -14.44 -14.24 35.92
CA ARG A 167 -13.88 -14.01 34.58
C ARG A 167 -12.54 -13.29 34.62
N ILE A 168 -12.34 -12.39 35.58
CA ILE A 168 -11.05 -11.73 35.79
C ILE A 168 -9.99 -12.78 36.16
N ASN A 169 -10.34 -13.74 37.03
CA ASN A 169 -9.47 -14.85 37.41
C ASN A 169 -9.18 -15.80 36.23
N GLU A 170 -10.15 -16.04 35.35
CA GLU A 170 -9.94 -16.80 34.10
C GLU A 170 -8.93 -16.10 33.18
N ILE A 171 -9.04 -14.77 33.01
CA ILE A 171 -8.18 -13.97 32.12
C ILE A 171 -6.79 -13.70 32.72
N SER A 172 -6.67 -13.65 34.05
CA SER A 172 -5.38 -13.42 34.72
C SER A 172 -4.43 -14.61 34.59
N SER A 173 -4.97 -15.81 34.35
CA SER A 173 -4.17 -16.99 34.05
C SER A 173 -3.64 -16.96 32.61
N PRO A 174 -2.32 -17.17 32.38
CA PRO A 174 -1.79 -17.30 31.03
C PRO A 174 -2.37 -18.57 30.37
N PRO A 175 -2.84 -18.50 29.12
CA PRO A 175 -3.37 -19.68 28.44
C PRO A 175 -2.24 -20.68 28.19
N GLU A 176 -2.50 -21.95 28.50
CA GLU A 176 -1.55 -23.05 28.34
C GLU A 176 -1.13 -23.28 26.87
N PHE A 177 -1.96 -22.84 25.93
CA PHE A 177 -1.72 -22.91 24.48
C PHE A 177 -2.11 -21.62 23.77
N LYS A 178 -1.36 -21.27 22.70
CA LYS A 178 -1.67 -20.10 21.85
C LYS A 178 -2.93 -20.36 21.03
N CYS A 179 -4.07 -19.86 21.49
CA CYS A 179 -5.30 -19.79 20.70
C CYS A 179 -5.22 -18.65 19.67
N TYR A 180 -4.93 -18.96 18.40
CA TYR A 180 -4.89 -17.98 17.31
C TYR A 180 -6.27 -17.40 16.95
N LYS A 181 -7.37 -18.03 17.40
CA LYS A 181 -8.74 -17.55 17.22
C LYS A 181 -9.59 -17.98 18.42
N ARG A 182 -10.35 -17.04 18.99
CA ARG A 182 -11.26 -17.33 20.11
C ARG A 182 -12.42 -18.18 19.62
N GLU A 183 -12.60 -19.38 20.20
CA GLU A 183 -13.77 -20.22 19.95
C GLU A 183 -15.06 -19.50 20.35
N SER A 184 -16.13 -19.68 19.59
CA SER A 184 -17.44 -19.13 19.96
C SER A 184 -17.96 -19.86 21.19
N LYS A 185 -18.44 -19.11 22.19
CA LYS A 185 -19.06 -19.67 23.40
C LYS A 185 -20.50 -20.19 23.16
N GLN A 186 -20.97 -20.16 21.91
CA GLN A 186 -22.32 -20.59 21.56
C GLN A 186 -22.43 -22.11 21.57
N ILE A 187 -23.56 -22.63 22.04
CA ILE A 187 -23.79 -24.08 22.25
C ILE A 187 -23.62 -24.88 20.95
N TRP A 188 -24.11 -24.34 19.82
CA TRP A 188 -24.00 -24.95 18.49
C TRP A 188 -22.61 -24.88 17.86
N TYR A 189 -21.62 -24.23 18.51
CA TYR A 189 -20.25 -24.19 18.00
C TYR A 189 -19.47 -25.46 18.35
N LYS A 190 -19.81 -26.12 19.47
CA LYS A 190 -19.13 -27.33 19.95
C LYS A 190 -19.90 -28.62 19.66
N ASP A 191 -21.23 -28.55 19.63
CA ASP A 191 -22.10 -29.70 19.36
C ASP A 191 -22.23 -29.94 17.84
N PRO A 192 -21.67 -31.02 17.26
CA PRO A 192 -21.70 -31.26 15.80
C PRO A 192 -23.12 -31.56 15.26
N ILE A 193 -24.05 -31.92 16.16
CA ILE A 193 -25.46 -32.18 15.83
C ILE A 193 -26.25 -30.87 15.74
N LYS A 194 -25.86 -29.84 16.51
CA LYS A 194 -26.62 -28.59 16.60
C LYS A 194 -26.08 -27.58 15.61
N VAL A 195 -26.98 -27.08 14.77
CA VAL A 195 -26.68 -26.08 13.74
C VAL A 195 -27.15 -24.69 14.22
N PRO A 196 -26.45 -23.60 13.89
CA PRO A 196 -26.93 -22.25 14.19
C PRO A 196 -28.36 -22.02 13.65
N PRO A 197 -29.25 -21.35 14.39
CA PRO A 197 -30.66 -21.19 14.01
C PRO A 197 -30.85 -20.42 12.70
N ALA A 198 -29.90 -19.56 12.32
CA ALA A 198 -29.92 -18.85 11.05
C ALA A 198 -29.66 -19.79 9.85
N ALA A 199 -28.87 -20.85 10.04
CA ALA A 199 -28.59 -21.81 8.97
C ALA A 199 -29.80 -22.72 8.69
N LEU A 200 -30.64 -23.00 9.71
CA LEU A 200 -31.92 -23.70 9.49
C LEU A 200 -32.90 -22.91 8.60
N LYS A 201 -32.81 -21.57 8.65
CA LYS A 201 -33.64 -20.66 7.86
C LYS A 201 -32.97 -20.22 6.55
N TYR A 202 -31.76 -20.70 6.27
CA TYR A 202 -30.99 -20.24 5.13
C TYR A 202 -31.62 -20.75 3.83
N GLN A 203 -32.04 -19.82 2.98
CA GLN A 203 -32.45 -20.12 1.61
C GLN A 203 -31.22 -20.04 0.70
N ILE A 204 -30.94 -21.13 -0.01
CA ILE A 204 -29.82 -21.18 -0.97
C ILE A 204 -30.02 -20.13 -2.05
N SER A 205 -29.03 -19.24 -2.21
CA SER A 205 -28.98 -18.29 -3.32
C SER A 205 -28.83 -18.99 -4.69
N ASP A 206 -29.37 -18.40 -5.75
CA ASP A 206 -29.36 -19.00 -7.09
C ASP A 206 -27.93 -19.19 -7.64
N ARG A 207 -26.99 -18.34 -7.23
CA ARG A 207 -25.57 -18.52 -7.56
C ARG A 207 -25.03 -19.82 -6.97
N VAL A 208 -25.37 -20.14 -5.73
CA VAL A 208 -24.93 -21.38 -5.07
C VAL A 208 -25.58 -22.59 -5.73
N LYS A 209 -26.86 -22.52 -6.15
CA LYS A 209 -27.49 -23.58 -6.96
C LYS A 209 -26.73 -23.83 -8.26
N LYS A 210 -26.34 -22.77 -8.97
CA LYS A 210 -25.58 -22.86 -10.22
C LYS A 210 -24.18 -23.45 -10.02
N LEU A 211 -23.54 -23.20 -8.89
CA LEU A 211 -22.23 -23.76 -8.56
C LEU A 211 -22.29 -25.21 -8.08
N ALA A 212 -23.38 -25.58 -7.39
CA ALA A 212 -23.61 -26.93 -6.89
C ALA A 212 -24.08 -27.89 -7.99
N ALA A 213 -24.57 -27.38 -9.13
CA ALA A 213 -24.86 -28.20 -10.29
C ALA A 213 -23.58 -28.89 -10.79
N PRO A 214 -23.58 -30.22 -10.96
CA PRO A 214 -22.43 -30.94 -11.48
C PRO A 214 -22.09 -30.38 -12.86
N ARG A 215 -20.83 -30.01 -13.06
CA ARG A 215 -20.36 -29.60 -14.39
C ARG A 215 -20.38 -30.83 -15.28
N SER A 216 -20.97 -30.71 -16.47
CA SER A 216 -20.85 -31.75 -17.49
C SER A 216 -19.35 -31.98 -17.74
N LEU A 217 -18.89 -33.19 -17.42
CA LEU A 217 -17.58 -33.63 -17.85
C LEU A 217 -17.67 -33.80 -19.37
N PRO A 218 -16.74 -33.24 -20.17
CA PRO A 218 -16.71 -33.55 -21.59
C PRO A 218 -16.51 -35.05 -21.74
N ASP A 219 -17.33 -35.69 -22.57
CA ASP A 219 -17.18 -37.09 -22.93
C ASP A 219 -15.76 -37.32 -23.47
N ALA A 220 -15.13 -38.38 -22.97
CA ALA A 220 -13.73 -38.73 -23.22
C ALA A 220 -13.45 -39.07 -24.69
#